data_AF-A0A662FBV3-F1
#
_entry.id   AF-A0A662FBV3-F1
#
_cell.length_a   1.000
_cell.length_b   1.000
_cell.length_c   1.000
_cell.angle_alpha   90.00
_cell.angle_beta   90.00
_cell.angle_gamma   90.00
#
_symmetry.space_group_name_H-M   'P 1'
#
loop_
_entity.id
_entity.type
_entity.pdbx_description
1 polymer ?
#
loop_
_entity_poly.entity_id
_entity_poly.type
_entity_poly.pdbx_seq_one_letter_code
_entity_poly.pdbx_strand_id
1 'polypeptide(L)'
;MPPEDVRKEINNQGGSASVWNYVRNRYPLAAEYIRWGEGQGYQNRRTCASRTWWWDLGAQDLPPIVLNKGVNDRHFVTVNSQAFCDQQIYEVGVDPHIAQPLTGFLNWTGTAMFWEQYGRRNFGEGVLWIAVYEANNIFVPKPVVLTNQGRKRLLSAFERLAQRPLRSIFEELGFELCHKRRCNHPEHPYEYVKPEELTLEQVKQASPDRFELDSVVFDVLGLTDEERLEVYRAVAQLVKDRLVKARSV
;
A
#
# COMPACT_ATOMS: atom_id res chain seq x y z
N MET A 1 -2.60 17.14 -13.20
CA MET A 1 -1.37 17.91 -13.46
C MET A 1 -1.43 18.45 -14.89
N PRO A 2 -1.16 19.74 -15.14
CA PRO A 2 -1.12 20.27 -16.49
C PRO A 2 0.05 19.65 -17.28
N PRO A 3 -0.10 19.41 -18.60
CA PRO A 3 0.98 18.96 -19.47
C PRO A 3 2.20 19.89 -19.44
N GLU A 4 3.37 19.38 -19.84
CA GLU A 4 4.66 20.08 -19.74
C GLU A 4 4.69 21.42 -20.52
N ASP A 5 4.01 21.48 -21.67
CA ASP A 5 3.90 22.69 -22.47
C ASP A 5 3.04 23.78 -21.77
N VAL A 6 1.91 23.40 -21.16
CA VAL A 6 1.09 24.30 -20.33
C VAL A 6 1.89 24.82 -19.14
N ARG A 7 2.75 23.98 -18.54
CA ARG A 7 3.63 24.40 -17.43
C ARG A 7 4.68 25.40 -17.85
N LYS A 8 5.28 25.21 -19.03
CA LYS A 8 6.22 26.18 -19.60
C LYS A 8 5.52 27.52 -19.73
N GLU A 9 4.28 27.56 -20.21
CA GLU A 9 3.53 28.82 -20.28
C GLU A 9 3.19 29.42 -18.92
N ILE A 10 2.82 28.60 -17.93
CA ILE A 10 2.61 29.05 -16.55
C ILE A 10 3.90 29.68 -16.00
N ASN A 11 5.06 29.08 -16.27
CA ASN A 11 6.36 29.52 -15.77
C ASN A 11 6.93 30.73 -16.54
N ASN A 12 6.55 30.91 -17.80
CA ASN A 12 7.07 31.96 -18.68
C ASN A 12 6.56 33.38 -18.36
N GLN A 13 5.88 33.58 -17.22
CA GLN A 13 5.37 34.88 -16.73
C GLN A 13 4.47 35.64 -17.72
N GLY A 14 4.04 35.02 -18.82
CA GLY A 14 2.94 35.53 -19.62
C GLY A 14 1.73 35.60 -18.69
N GLY A 15 1.31 36.81 -18.32
CA GLY A 15 0.20 37.03 -17.38
C GLY A 15 -1.05 36.23 -17.76
N SER A 16 -2.04 36.15 -16.87
CA SER A 16 -3.04 35.08 -16.92
C SER A 16 -3.78 34.88 -18.27
N ALA A 17 -3.90 35.94 -19.07
CA ALA A 17 -4.45 35.88 -20.42
C ALA A 17 -3.63 35.02 -21.41
N SER A 18 -2.29 35.02 -21.31
CA SER A 18 -1.40 34.25 -22.20
C SER A 18 -1.61 32.75 -22.00
N VAL A 19 -1.49 32.27 -20.76
CA VAL A 19 -1.70 30.87 -20.40
C VAL A 19 -3.11 30.42 -20.79
N TRP A 20 -4.12 31.26 -20.55
CA TRP A 20 -5.50 30.89 -20.87
C TRP A 20 -5.76 30.79 -22.37
N ASN A 21 -5.18 31.69 -23.18
CA ASN A 21 -5.22 31.57 -24.64
C ASN A 21 -4.51 30.30 -25.11
N TYR A 22 -3.37 29.96 -24.51
CA TYR A 22 -2.65 28.72 -24.82
C TYR A 22 -3.49 27.47 -24.52
N VAL A 23 -4.01 27.35 -23.29
CA VAL A 23 -4.85 26.21 -22.87
C VAL A 23 -6.11 26.10 -23.73
N ARG A 24 -6.78 27.22 -24.05
CA ARG A 24 -7.97 27.23 -24.90
C ARG A 24 -7.67 26.72 -26.31
N ASN A 25 -6.56 27.16 -26.91
CA ASN A 25 -6.21 26.81 -28.28
C ASN A 25 -5.69 25.38 -28.40
N ARG A 26 -4.92 24.92 -27.40
CA ARG A 26 -4.24 23.61 -27.44
C ARG A 26 -5.04 22.48 -26.79
N TYR A 27 -5.84 22.79 -25.77
CA TYR A 27 -6.58 21.84 -24.93
C TYR A 27 -8.05 22.27 -24.74
N PRO A 28 -8.86 22.35 -25.81
CA PRO A 28 -10.21 22.93 -25.76
C PRO A 28 -11.14 22.23 -24.76
N LEU A 29 -11.08 20.89 -24.65
CA LEU A 29 -11.90 20.13 -23.69
C LEU A 29 -11.51 20.41 -22.23
N ALA A 30 -10.20 20.53 -21.95
CA ALA A 30 -9.74 20.90 -20.62
C ALA A 30 -10.16 22.34 -20.28
N ALA A 31 -10.09 23.25 -21.25
CA ALA A 31 -10.54 24.63 -21.08
C ALA A 31 -12.05 24.71 -20.79
N GLU A 32 -12.86 23.87 -21.44
CA GLU A 32 -14.30 23.77 -21.17
C GLU A 32 -14.57 23.24 -19.74
N TYR A 33 -13.88 22.18 -19.34
CA TYR A 33 -14.00 21.62 -17.98
C TYR A 33 -13.60 22.64 -16.89
N ILE A 34 -12.53 23.41 -17.13
CA ILE A 34 -12.10 24.49 -16.24
C ILE A 34 -13.18 25.56 -16.16
N ARG A 35 -13.73 26.04 -17.29
CA ARG A 35 -14.82 27.04 -17.26
C ARG A 35 -16.08 26.54 -16.58
N TRP A 36 -16.44 25.28 -16.80
CA TRP A 36 -17.56 24.66 -16.10
C TRP A 36 -17.33 24.69 -14.59
N GLY A 37 -16.14 24.31 -14.12
CA GLY A 37 -15.77 24.37 -12.71
C GLY A 37 -15.77 25.80 -12.13
N GLU A 38 -15.38 26.79 -12.94
CA GLU A 38 -15.47 28.20 -12.60
C GLU A 38 -16.93 28.66 -12.44
N GLY A 39 -17.82 28.17 -13.30
CA GLY A 39 -19.27 28.37 -13.19
C GLY A 39 -19.89 27.70 -11.95
N GLN A 40 -19.27 26.64 -11.43
CA GLN A 40 -19.64 26.01 -10.15
C GLN A 40 -19.03 26.72 -8.92
N GLY A 41 -18.16 27.72 -9.12
CA GLY A 41 -17.48 28.42 -8.04
C GLY A 41 -16.35 27.64 -7.36
N TYR A 42 -15.80 26.60 -8.00
CA TYR A 42 -14.72 25.78 -7.43
C TYR A 42 -13.45 26.57 -7.13
N GLN A 43 -13.11 27.53 -7.98
CA GLN A 43 -12.01 28.48 -7.79
C GLN A 43 -12.12 29.29 -6.50
N ASN A 44 -13.35 29.49 -5.98
CA ASN A 44 -13.59 30.27 -4.76
C ASN A 44 -13.58 29.40 -3.48
N ARG A 45 -13.48 28.07 -3.60
CA ARG A 45 -13.43 27.17 -2.44
C ARG A 45 -12.12 27.36 -1.68
N ARG A 46 -12.15 27.16 -0.36
CA ARG A 46 -11.01 27.43 0.55
C ARG A 46 -9.67 26.81 0.09
N THR A 47 -9.66 25.60 -0.49
CA THR A 47 -8.44 24.90 -0.94
C THR A 47 -7.94 25.33 -2.32
N CYS A 48 -8.75 26.09 -3.06
CA CYS A 48 -8.50 26.52 -4.44
C CYS A 48 -8.27 28.03 -4.54
N ALA A 49 -8.94 28.82 -3.70
CA ALA A 49 -8.93 30.28 -3.74
C ALA A 49 -7.54 30.92 -3.57
N SER A 50 -6.62 30.23 -2.89
CA SER A 50 -5.25 30.71 -2.71
C SER A 50 -4.32 30.39 -3.89
N ARG A 51 -4.77 29.64 -4.90
CA ARG A 51 -3.94 29.22 -6.04
C ARG A 51 -4.10 30.22 -7.17
N THR A 52 -2.98 30.62 -7.79
CA THR A 52 -2.98 31.39 -9.04
C THR A 52 -3.77 30.67 -10.14
N TRP A 53 -3.61 29.34 -10.20
CA TRP A 53 -4.32 28.46 -11.11
C TRP A 53 -5.05 27.39 -10.28
N TRP A 54 -6.35 27.57 -10.05
CA TRP A 54 -7.11 26.71 -9.12
C TRP A 54 -7.14 25.23 -9.50
N TRP A 55 -6.99 24.94 -10.80
CA TRP A 55 -6.95 23.62 -11.41
C TRP A 55 -5.53 23.02 -11.52
N ASP A 56 -4.48 23.79 -11.23
CA ASP A 56 -3.11 23.28 -11.24
C ASP A 56 -2.80 22.54 -9.93
N LEU A 57 -2.20 21.36 -10.09
CA LEU A 57 -1.77 20.47 -9.00
C LEU A 57 -0.25 20.52 -8.77
N GLY A 58 0.49 21.37 -9.49
CA GLY A 58 1.95 21.43 -9.37
C GLY A 58 2.63 20.18 -9.93
N ALA A 59 3.97 20.18 -10.01
CA ALA A 59 4.73 19.04 -10.52
C ALA A 59 4.51 17.84 -9.61
N GLN A 60 4.22 16.68 -10.21
CA GLN A 60 4.03 15.43 -9.49
C GLN A 60 4.96 14.40 -10.14
N ASP A 61 5.84 13.83 -9.33
CA ASP A 61 6.64 12.69 -9.73
C ASP A 61 5.85 11.41 -9.45
N LEU A 62 6.09 10.36 -10.24
CA LEU A 62 5.51 9.06 -9.92
C LEU A 62 6.25 8.48 -8.71
N PRO A 63 5.55 8.19 -7.59
CA PRO A 63 6.21 7.62 -6.45
C PRO A 63 6.62 6.18 -6.77
N PRO A 64 7.86 5.76 -6.46
CA PRO A 64 8.33 4.42 -6.82
C PRO A 64 7.69 3.30 -5.98
N ILE A 65 7.10 3.66 -4.83
CA ILE A 65 6.39 2.75 -3.92
C ILE A 65 5.07 3.39 -3.53
N VAL A 66 4.00 2.59 -3.45
CA VAL A 66 2.71 3.03 -2.96
C VAL A 66 2.13 2.08 -1.90
N LEU A 67 1.45 2.66 -0.92
CA LEU A 67 0.85 1.95 0.22
C LEU A 67 -0.65 2.16 0.26
N ASN A 68 -1.40 1.11 0.55
CA ASN A 68 -2.82 1.25 0.79
C ASN A 68 -3.08 1.93 2.13
N LYS A 69 -3.99 2.89 2.10
CA LYS A 69 -4.46 3.57 3.29
C LYS A 69 -5.36 2.66 4.15
N GLY A 70 -6.20 1.87 3.49
CA GLY A 70 -7.07 0.88 4.12
C GLY A 70 -6.48 -0.52 3.98
N VAL A 71 -6.25 -1.20 5.11
CA VAL A 71 -5.74 -2.58 5.16
C VAL A 71 -6.77 -3.45 5.85
N ASN A 72 -7.05 -4.63 5.31
CA ASN A 72 -7.91 -5.62 5.96
C ASN A 72 -7.14 -6.91 6.23
N ASP A 73 -7.57 -8.05 5.71
CA ASP A 73 -6.90 -9.35 5.83
C ASP A 73 -5.79 -9.56 4.80
N ARG A 74 -5.65 -8.67 3.82
CA ARG A 74 -4.59 -8.68 2.81
C ARG A 74 -3.57 -7.60 3.10
N HIS A 75 -2.32 -8.00 3.35
CA HIS A 75 -1.19 -7.09 3.48
C HIS A 75 -0.34 -7.10 2.21
N PHE A 76 -0.18 -5.92 1.60
CA PHE A 76 0.70 -5.75 0.46
C PHE A 76 1.14 -4.29 0.29
N VAL A 77 2.34 -4.11 -0.23
CA VAL A 77 2.91 -2.83 -0.67
C VAL A 77 3.39 -3.01 -2.11
N THR A 78 3.14 -2.03 -2.99
CA THR A 78 3.43 -2.20 -4.42
C THR A 78 4.49 -1.24 -4.90
N VAL A 79 5.31 -1.72 -5.84
CA VAL A 79 6.10 -0.84 -6.70
C VAL A 79 5.17 -0.14 -7.69
N ASN A 80 5.45 1.12 -7.98
CA ASN A 80 4.68 1.91 -8.91
C ASN A 80 5.58 2.58 -9.95
N SER A 81 5.15 2.51 -11.20
CA SER A 81 5.83 3.13 -12.35
C SER A 81 4.84 3.74 -13.35
N GLN A 82 3.55 3.75 -13.03
CA GLN A 82 2.50 4.05 -14.03
C GLN A 82 1.44 5.02 -13.54
N ALA A 83 1.14 5.06 -12.24
CA ALA A 83 -0.04 5.75 -11.72
C ALA A 83 0.31 6.81 -10.67
N PHE A 84 -0.42 7.92 -10.70
CA PHE A 84 -0.45 8.89 -9.60
C PHE A 84 -1.36 8.37 -8.49
N CYS A 85 -1.08 8.78 -7.26
CA CYS A 85 -1.90 8.41 -6.12
C CYS A 85 -3.04 9.39 -5.90
N ASP A 86 -4.12 8.89 -5.29
CA ASP A 86 -5.20 9.71 -4.74
C ASP A 86 -5.19 9.67 -3.21
N GLN A 87 -6.22 10.20 -2.57
CA GLN A 87 -6.32 10.25 -1.11
C GLN A 87 -6.40 8.88 -0.39
N GLN A 88 -6.56 7.76 -1.10
CA GLN A 88 -6.68 6.40 -0.58
C GLN A 88 -5.38 5.58 -0.72
N ILE A 89 -4.37 6.13 -1.40
CA ILE A 89 -3.09 5.49 -1.62
C ILE A 89 -1.99 6.47 -1.24
N TYR A 90 -1.02 6.02 -0.45
CA TYR A 90 0.08 6.85 0.00
C TYR A 90 1.33 6.64 -0.82
N GLU A 91 2.02 7.75 -1.04
CA GLU A 91 3.26 7.83 -1.79
C GLU A 91 4.45 7.62 -0.86
N VAL A 92 5.37 6.74 -1.22
CA VAL A 92 6.67 6.63 -0.55
C VAL A 92 7.78 7.10 -1.47
N GLY A 93 8.26 8.31 -1.17
CA GLY A 93 9.38 8.94 -1.84
C GLY A 93 10.71 8.36 -1.35
N VAL A 94 11.36 7.58 -2.21
CA VAL A 94 12.69 6.99 -1.96
C VAL A 94 13.50 7.01 -3.24
N ASP A 95 14.82 6.80 -3.14
CA ASP A 95 15.66 6.58 -4.31
C ASP A 95 15.16 5.35 -5.11
N PRO A 96 14.90 5.48 -6.43
CA PRO A 96 14.46 4.37 -7.28
C PRO A 96 15.34 3.11 -7.19
N HIS A 97 16.65 3.23 -6.93
CA HIS A 97 17.58 2.11 -6.83
C HIS A 97 17.36 1.23 -5.57
N ILE A 98 16.71 1.79 -4.54
CA ILE A 98 16.38 1.06 -3.31
C ILE A 98 14.90 0.70 -3.21
N ALA A 99 14.06 1.19 -4.12
CA ALA A 99 12.61 1.04 -4.04
C ALA A 99 12.16 -0.43 -4.04
N GLN A 100 12.70 -1.25 -4.94
CA GLN A 100 12.36 -2.67 -5.02
C GLN A 100 12.79 -3.47 -3.77
N PRO A 101 14.06 -3.41 -3.30
CA PRO A 101 14.43 -4.06 -2.04
C PRO A 101 13.62 -3.59 -0.84
N LEU A 102 13.35 -2.28 -0.74
CA LEU A 102 12.53 -1.73 0.33
C LEU A 102 11.09 -2.26 0.27
N THR A 103 10.52 -2.37 -0.92
CA THR A 103 9.19 -2.96 -1.12
C THR A 103 9.17 -4.44 -0.75
N GLY A 104 10.22 -5.19 -1.12
CA GLY A 104 10.40 -6.58 -0.69
C GLY A 104 10.41 -6.70 0.82
N PHE A 105 11.16 -5.84 1.51
CA PHE A 105 11.10 -5.76 2.97
C PHE A 105 9.70 -5.43 3.46
N LEU A 106 9.03 -4.39 2.99
CA LEU A 106 7.68 -4.03 3.46
C LEU A 106 6.60 -5.11 3.22
N ASN A 107 6.83 -6.05 2.31
CA ASN A 107 5.91 -7.14 2.05
C ASN A 107 6.13 -8.37 2.93
N TRP A 108 7.12 -8.39 3.83
CA TRP A 108 7.26 -9.52 4.75
C TRP A 108 6.11 -9.61 5.75
N THR A 109 5.79 -10.82 6.21
CA THR A 109 4.63 -11.08 7.07
C THR A 109 4.60 -10.20 8.31
N GLY A 110 5.74 -10.01 8.97
CA GLY A 110 5.80 -9.22 10.20
C GLY A 110 5.48 -7.73 10.03
N THR A 111 5.47 -7.20 8.80
CA THR A 111 4.98 -5.81 8.58
C THR A 111 3.51 -5.67 8.97
N ALA A 112 2.71 -6.73 8.84
CA ALA A 112 1.31 -6.74 9.27
C ALA A 112 1.15 -6.46 10.77
N MET A 113 2.12 -6.83 11.62
CA MET A 113 2.07 -6.51 13.05
C MET A 113 2.05 -5.00 13.30
N PHE A 114 2.82 -4.22 12.54
CA PHE A 114 2.82 -2.76 12.69
C PHE A 114 1.48 -2.16 12.26
N TRP A 115 0.86 -2.70 11.21
CA TRP A 115 -0.49 -2.27 10.83
C TRP A 115 -1.51 -2.56 11.90
N GLU A 116 -1.50 -3.76 12.48
CA GLU A 116 -2.43 -4.15 13.54
C GLU A 116 -2.26 -3.29 14.81
N GLN A 117 -1.02 -2.87 15.10
CA GLN A 117 -0.69 -2.06 16.26
C GLN A 117 -1.01 -0.57 16.08
N TYR A 118 -0.73 0.00 14.90
CA TYR A 118 -0.88 1.43 14.64
C TYR A 118 -2.17 1.80 13.92
N GLY A 119 -2.84 0.83 13.31
CA GLY A 119 -4.03 1.08 12.50
C GLY A 119 -5.26 1.47 13.32
N ARG A 120 -5.99 2.45 12.81
CA ARG A 120 -7.21 2.94 13.44
C ARG A 120 -8.40 2.08 13.07
N ARG A 121 -9.24 1.79 14.05
CA ARG A 121 -10.41 0.91 13.93
C ARG A 121 -11.68 1.75 13.81
N ASN A 122 -11.72 2.61 12.80
CA ASN A 122 -12.77 3.63 12.64
C ASN A 122 -13.91 3.20 11.71
N PHE A 123 -13.80 2.03 11.07
CA PHE A 123 -14.74 1.57 10.03
C PHE A 123 -15.32 0.19 10.34
N GLY A 124 -16.45 -0.09 9.70
CA GLY A 124 -17.05 -1.42 9.71
C GLY A 124 -16.17 -2.47 9.02
N GLU A 125 -16.55 -3.74 9.19
CA GLU A 125 -15.88 -4.92 8.60
C GLU A 125 -14.42 -5.12 9.04
N GLY A 126 -13.97 -4.37 10.04
CA GLY A 126 -12.67 -4.53 10.67
C GLY A 126 -11.53 -3.80 9.96
N VAL A 127 -11.78 -3.06 8.87
CA VAL A 127 -10.73 -2.37 8.11
C VAL A 127 -9.90 -1.45 9.01
N LEU A 128 -8.57 -1.61 8.91
CA LEU A 128 -7.60 -0.72 9.53
C LEU A 128 -7.37 0.49 8.64
N TRP A 129 -7.53 1.67 9.23
CA TRP A 129 -7.12 2.91 8.61
C TRP A 129 -5.73 3.31 9.10
N ILE A 130 -4.76 3.26 8.21
CA ILE A 130 -3.42 3.80 8.45
C ILE A 130 -3.39 5.22 7.90
N ALA A 131 -2.98 6.22 8.67
CA ALA A 131 -2.60 7.52 8.12
C ALA A 131 -1.10 7.64 7.91
N VAL A 132 -0.69 8.65 7.13
CA VAL A 132 0.71 8.87 6.74
C VAL A 132 1.66 8.88 7.93
N TYR A 133 1.26 9.50 9.06
CA TYR A 133 2.12 9.56 10.24
C TYR A 133 2.22 8.23 11.00
N GLU A 134 1.21 7.35 10.92
CA GLU A 134 1.35 5.98 11.44
C GLU A 134 2.22 5.13 10.52
N ALA A 135 2.07 5.28 9.20
CA ALA A 135 2.92 4.59 8.23
C ALA A 135 4.41 4.96 8.40
N ASN A 136 4.70 6.22 8.72
CA ASN A 136 6.07 6.69 9.00
C ASN A 136 6.71 6.08 10.26
N ASN A 137 5.93 5.44 11.14
CA ASN A 137 6.46 4.79 12.34
C ASN A 137 6.78 3.30 12.13
N ILE A 138 6.57 2.76 10.93
CA ILE A 138 6.92 1.37 10.65
C ILE A 138 8.43 1.20 10.58
N PHE A 139 8.93 0.23 11.32
CA PHE A 139 10.31 -0.17 11.24
C PHE A 139 10.53 -1.10 10.05
N VAL A 140 11.51 -0.74 9.22
CA VAL A 140 11.93 -1.52 8.06
C VAL A 140 13.45 -1.58 8.01
N PRO A 141 14.06 -2.76 7.77
CA PRO A 141 15.50 -2.84 7.59
C PRO A 141 15.96 -1.97 6.42
N LYS A 142 17.11 -1.31 6.58
CA LYS A 142 17.71 -0.55 5.48
C LYS A 142 18.23 -1.53 4.42
N PRO A 143 17.96 -1.34 3.12
CA PRO A 143 18.44 -2.24 2.05
C PRO A 143 19.96 -2.51 2.04
N VAL A 144 20.76 -1.62 2.62
CA VAL A 144 22.22 -1.78 2.78
C VAL A 144 22.63 -3.00 3.63
N VAL A 145 21.74 -3.52 4.48
CA VAL A 145 22.04 -4.71 5.31
C VAL A 145 22.04 -6.01 4.50
N LEU A 146 21.49 -5.99 3.28
CA LEU A 146 21.43 -7.18 2.43
C LEU A 146 22.80 -7.46 1.80
N THR A 147 23.25 -8.71 1.91
CA THR A 147 24.32 -9.22 1.05
C THR A 147 23.84 -9.25 -0.41
N ASN A 148 24.77 -9.32 -1.37
CA ASN A 148 24.40 -9.48 -2.78
C ASN A 148 23.51 -10.70 -3.02
N GLN A 149 23.77 -11.81 -2.31
CA GLN A 149 22.94 -13.00 -2.39
C GLN A 149 21.57 -12.79 -1.73
N GLY A 150 21.52 -12.16 -0.54
CA GLY A 150 20.27 -11.83 0.14
C GLY A 150 19.38 -10.91 -0.69
N ARG A 151 19.96 -9.90 -1.35
CA ARG A 151 19.24 -9.02 -2.28
C ARG A 151 18.62 -9.79 -3.45
N LYS A 152 19.37 -10.71 -4.06
CA LYS A 152 18.84 -11.55 -5.16
C LYS A 152 17.70 -12.45 -4.68
N ARG A 153 17.85 -13.10 -3.53
CA ARG A 153 16.80 -13.94 -2.92
C ARG A 153 15.53 -13.13 -2.66
N LEU A 154 15.66 -11.97 -2.00
CA LEU A 154 14.54 -11.09 -1.68
C LEU A 154 13.78 -10.65 -2.93
N LEU A 155 14.50 -10.14 -3.94
CA LEU A 155 13.90 -9.63 -5.16
C LEU A 155 13.21 -10.75 -5.96
N SER A 156 13.86 -11.92 -6.05
CA SER A 156 13.28 -13.07 -6.74
C SER A 156 12.01 -13.59 -6.04
N ALA A 157 12.00 -13.63 -4.70
CA ALA A 157 10.83 -14.02 -3.93
C ALA A 157 9.70 -13.00 -4.07
N PHE A 158 10.02 -11.71 -3.99
CA PHE A 158 9.06 -10.62 -4.18
C PHE A 158 8.46 -10.62 -5.59
N GLU A 159 9.25 -10.88 -6.62
CA GLU A 159 8.77 -10.98 -8.01
C GLU A 159 7.76 -12.12 -8.18
N ARG A 160 8.04 -13.32 -7.63
CA ARG A 160 7.09 -14.44 -7.66
C ARG A 160 5.80 -14.14 -6.91
N LEU A 161 5.91 -13.51 -5.74
CA LEU A 161 4.77 -13.07 -4.95
C LEU A 161 3.90 -12.07 -5.73
N ALA A 162 4.52 -11.14 -6.44
CA ALA A 162 3.82 -10.11 -7.22
C ALA A 162 3.12 -10.66 -8.49
N GLN A 163 3.49 -11.85 -8.96
CA GLN A 163 2.94 -12.48 -10.16
C GLN A 163 1.70 -13.34 -9.91
N ARG A 164 1.25 -13.48 -8.66
CA ARG A 164 0.08 -14.28 -8.30
C ARG A 164 -1.00 -13.44 -7.60
N PRO A 165 -2.25 -13.93 -7.52
CA PRO A 165 -3.29 -13.26 -6.76
C PRO A 165 -2.90 -13.07 -5.29
N LEU A 166 -3.21 -11.88 -4.76
CA LEU A 166 -3.05 -11.56 -3.34
C LEU A 166 -4.12 -12.29 -2.53
N ARG A 167 -3.70 -13.17 -1.63
CA ARG A 167 -4.59 -13.91 -0.73
C ARG A 167 -4.64 -13.25 0.65
N SER A 168 -5.64 -13.63 1.45
CA SER A 168 -5.67 -13.23 2.86
C SER A 168 -4.44 -13.76 3.59
N ILE A 169 -4.04 -13.10 4.67
CA ILE A 169 -2.91 -13.55 5.49
C ILE A 169 -3.10 -14.98 6.00
N PHE A 170 -4.34 -15.40 6.24
CA PHE A 170 -4.63 -16.76 6.68
C PHE A 170 -4.32 -17.78 5.59
N GLU A 171 -4.76 -17.54 4.36
CA GLU A 171 -4.44 -18.41 3.22
C GLU A 171 -2.95 -18.38 2.87
N GLU A 172 -2.30 -17.22 3.03
CA GLU A 172 -0.84 -17.11 2.88
C GLU A 172 -0.09 -17.95 3.92
N LEU A 173 -0.65 -18.15 5.12
CA LEU A 173 -0.09 -19.01 6.16
C LEU A 173 -0.59 -20.45 6.08
N GLY A 174 -1.42 -20.78 5.10
CA GLY A 174 -1.92 -22.14 4.85
C GLY A 174 -3.14 -22.53 5.67
N PHE A 175 -3.89 -21.58 6.22
CA PHE A 175 -5.22 -21.84 6.75
C PHE A 175 -6.25 -21.87 5.61
N GLU A 176 -7.16 -22.84 5.65
CA GLU A 176 -8.28 -22.90 4.71
C GLU A 176 -9.38 -21.94 5.16
N LEU A 177 -9.76 -21.01 4.28
CA LEU A 177 -10.91 -20.15 4.48
C LEU A 177 -12.04 -20.55 3.55
N CYS A 178 -13.26 -20.55 4.06
CA CYS A 178 -14.42 -20.68 3.21
C CYS A 178 -14.83 -19.29 2.68
N HIS A 179 -15.06 -19.21 1.37
CA HIS A 179 -15.39 -17.97 0.65
C HIS A 179 -16.88 -17.88 0.28
N LYS A 180 -17.72 -18.76 0.83
CA LYS A 180 -19.16 -18.78 0.49
C LYS A 180 -19.85 -17.52 1.04
N ARG A 181 -20.54 -16.80 0.18
CA ARG A 181 -21.31 -15.59 0.55
C ARG A 181 -22.44 -15.97 1.51
N ARG A 182 -22.56 -15.27 2.64
CA ARG A 182 -23.55 -15.57 3.72
C ARG A 182 -23.48 -17.01 4.22
N CYS A 183 -22.28 -17.56 4.32
CA CYS A 183 -22.13 -18.88 4.89
C CYS A 183 -22.46 -18.84 6.38
N ASN A 184 -23.43 -19.67 6.77
CA ASN A 184 -23.82 -19.89 8.17
C ASN A 184 -23.09 -21.12 8.76
N HIS A 185 -22.04 -21.59 8.09
CA HIS A 185 -21.25 -22.69 8.62
C HIS A 185 -20.63 -22.23 9.94
N PRO A 186 -20.66 -23.06 11.00
CA PRO A 186 -19.96 -22.73 12.24
C PRO A 186 -18.53 -22.33 11.90
N GLU A 187 -17.82 -23.11 11.06
CA GLU A 187 -16.41 -22.93 10.67
C GLU A 187 -16.09 -21.73 9.71
N HIS A 188 -16.73 -20.57 9.86
CA HIS A 188 -16.61 -19.48 8.89
C HIS A 188 -16.41 -18.11 9.55
N PRO A 189 -15.44 -17.25 9.13
CA PRO A 189 -14.27 -17.44 8.28
C PRO A 189 -12.95 -17.51 9.07
N TYR A 190 -12.73 -16.63 10.06
CA TYR A 190 -11.46 -16.54 10.81
C TYR A 190 -11.56 -17.15 12.21
N GLU A 191 -12.76 -17.39 12.73
CA GLU A 191 -13.02 -17.83 14.12
C GLU A 191 -12.32 -19.17 14.45
N TYR A 192 -12.09 -20.00 13.43
CA TYR A 192 -11.54 -21.35 13.51
C TYR A 192 -10.09 -21.44 13.08
N VAL A 193 -9.50 -20.32 12.61
CA VAL A 193 -8.05 -20.22 12.45
C VAL A 193 -7.46 -20.45 13.83
N LYS A 194 -6.56 -21.42 13.97
CA LYS A 194 -5.86 -21.71 15.22
C LYS A 194 -4.37 -21.41 15.02
N PRO A 195 -3.94 -20.15 15.25
CA PRO A 195 -2.54 -19.77 15.10
C PRO A 195 -1.60 -20.68 15.89
N GLU A 196 -2.01 -21.14 17.07
CA GLU A 196 -1.23 -22.04 17.93
C GLU A 196 -0.88 -23.39 17.28
N GLU A 197 -1.68 -23.88 16.32
CA GLU A 197 -1.44 -25.14 15.60
C GLU A 197 -0.54 -24.95 14.36
N LEU A 198 -0.21 -23.71 13.98
CA LEU A 198 0.59 -23.40 12.80
C LEU A 198 1.99 -24.02 12.88
N THR A 199 2.51 -24.46 11.74
CA THR A 199 3.89 -24.95 11.57
C THR A 199 4.61 -24.24 10.43
N LEU A 200 5.95 -24.20 10.47
CA LEU A 200 6.74 -23.61 9.37
C LEU A 200 6.55 -24.36 8.05
N GLU A 201 6.40 -25.69 8.11
CA GLU A 201 6.19 -26.52 6.92
C GLU A 201 4.86 -26.20 6.24
N GLN A 202 3.79 -25.96 7.02
CA GLN A 202 2.51 -25.51 6.49
C GLN A 202 2.64 -24.18 5.74
N VAL A 203 3.31 -23.17 6.32
CA VAL A 203 3.54 -21.87 5.66
C VAL A 203 4.34 -22.05 4.36
N LYS A 204 5.40 -22.86 4.42
CA LYS A 204 6.27 -23.14 3.27
C LYS A 204 5.52 -23.82 2.13
N GLN A 205 4.65 -24.78 2.42
CA GLN A 205 3.85 -25.48 1.42
C GLN A 205 2.78 -24.59 0.82
N ALA A 206 2.08 -23.79 1.64
CA ALA A 206 1.01 -22.93 1.19
C ALA A 206 1.49 -21.74 0.35
N SER A 207 2.68 -21.21 0.68
CA SER A 207 3.24 -20.00 0.09
C SER A 207 4.77 -20.03 0.02
N PRO A 208 5.37 -20.81 -0.89
CA PRO A 208 6.82 -20.91 -1.00
C PRO A 208 7.52 -19.58 -1.27
N ASP A 209 6.90 -18.69 -2.05
CA ASP A 209 7.43 -17.34 -2.33
C ASP A 209 7.42 -16.43 -1.10
N ARG A 210 6.32 -16.41 -0.34
CA ARG A 210 6.18 -15.72 0.95
C ARG A 210 7.21 -16.22 1.93
N PHE A 211 7.30 -17.53 2.10
CA PHE A 211 8.21 -18.16 3.04
C PHE A 211 9.68 -17.81 2.73
N GLU A 212 10.06 -17.79 1.45
CA GLU A 212 11.40 -17.38 1.03
C GLU A 212 11.65 -15.88 1.27
N LEU A 213 10.67 -15.02 0.96
CA LEU A 213 10.76 -13.58 1.21
C LEU A 213 10.95 -13.30 2.70
N ASP A 214 10.09 -13.90 3.53
CA ASP A 214 10.12 -13.74 4.99
C ASP A 214 11.41 -14.30 5.57
N SER A 215 11.91 -15.43 5.06
CA SER A 215 13.19 -16.02 5.46
C SER A 215 14.36 -15.06 5.28
N VAL A 216 14.39 -14.26 4.21
CA VAL A 216 15.45 -13.25 4.04
C VAL A 216 15.38 -12.19 5.14
N VAL A 217 14.18 -11.77 5.54
CA VAL A 217 14.01 -10.78 6.62
C VAL A 217 14.37 -11.39 7.97
N PHE A 218 13.96 -12.63 8.23
CA PHE A 218 14.32 -13.36 9.43
C PHE A 218 15.83 -13.59 9.55
N ASP A 219 16.52 -13.89 8.44
CA ASP A 219 17.98 -14.01 8.40
C ASP A 219 18.65 -12.66 8.76
N VAL A 220 18.11 -11.55 8.26
CA VAL A 220 18.60 -10.18 8.59
C VAL A 220 18.38 -9.84 10.07
N LEU A 221 17.27 -10.29 10.65
CA LEU A 221 16.94 -10.07 12.06
C LEU A 221 17.62 -11.08 13.00
N GLY A 222 18.17 -12.18 12.48
CA GLY A 222 18.81 -13.22 13.26
C GLY A 222 17.84 -14.14 14.01
N LEU A 223 16.60 -14.30 13.52
CA LEU A 223 15.56 -15.07 14.23
C LEU A 223 15.76 -16.60 14.09
N THR A 224 15.57 -17.32 15.21
CA THR A 224 15.50 -18.79 15.23
C THR A 224 14.21 -19.32 14.61
N ASP A 225 14.14 -20.61 14.28
CA ASP A 225 12.92 -21.21 13.72
C ASP A 225 11.72 -21.08 14.67
N GLU A 226 11.94 -21.18 15.98
CA GLU A 226 10.91 -20.92 16.99
C GLU A 226 10.41 -19.48 16.92
N GLU A 227 11.30 -18.49 16.88
CA GLU A 227 10.94 -17.07 16.79
C GLU A 227 10.23 -16.74 15.47
N ARG A 228 10.68 -17.33 14.35
CA ARG A 228 10.03 -17.20 13.04
C ARG A 228 8.58 -17.70 13.08
N LEU A 229 8.37 -18.85 13.71
CA LEU A 229 7.04 -19.42 13.87
C LEU A 229 6.16 -18.51 14.73
N GLU A 230 6.69 -17.99 15.85
CA GLU A 230 5.95 -17.06 16.71
C GLU A 230 5.57 -15.76 15.99
N VAL A 231 6.39 -15.25 15.07
CA VAL A 231 5.99 -14.10 14.23
C VAL A 231 4.76 -14.43 13.38
N TYR A 232 4.74 -15.57 12.72
CA TYR A 232 3.58 -15.98 11.92
C TYR A 232 2.32 -16.15 12.78
N ARG A 233 2.46 -16.78 13.94
CA ARG A 233 1.36 -16.99 14.89
C ARG A 233 0.82 -15.67 15.42
N ALA A 234 1.70 -14.76 15.82
CA ALA A 234 1.33 -13.43 16.33
C ALA A 234 0.57 -12.63 15.27
N VAL A 235 1.03 -12.62 14.02
CA VAL A 235 0.33 -11.95 12.92
C VAL A 235 -1.06 -12.56 12.70
N ALA A 236 -1.15 -13.89 12.58
CA ALA A 236 -2.43 -14.57 12.38
C ALA A 236 -3.40 -14.27 13.52
N GLN A 237 -2.93 -14.28 14.77
CA GLN A 237 -3.73 -14.01 15.96
C GLN A 237 -4.24 -12.56 16.00
N LEU A 238 -3.37 -11.58 15.75
CA LEU A 238 -3.75 -10.15 15.75
C LEU A 238 -4.83 -9.87 14.70
N VAL A 239 -4.64 -10.37 13.49
CA VAL A 239 -5.59 -10.20 12.38
C VAL A 239 -6.91 -10.92 12.70
N LYS A 240 -6.84 -12.15 13.23
CA LYS A 240 -8.02 -12.92 13.67
C LYS A 240 -8.82 -12.12 14.70
N ASP A 241 -8.18 -11.66 15.77
CA ASP A 241 -8.84 -10.97 16.87
C ASP A 241 -9.54 -9.69 16.41
N ARG A 242 -8.90 -8.92 15.53
CA ARG A 242 -9.50 -7.73 14.93
C ARG A 242 -10.76 -8.09 14.14
N LEU A 243 -10.67 -9.07 13.24
CA LEU A 243 -11.76 -9.40 12.33
C LEU A 243 -12.94 -10.06 13.05
N VAL A 244 -12.69 -10.95 14.01
CA VAL A 244 -13.73 -11.56 14.85
C VAL A 244 -14.45 -10.48 15.66
N LYS A 245 -13.69 -9.57 16.30
CA LYS A 245 -14.28 -8.45 17.04
C LYS A 245 -15.12 -7.52 16.16
N ALA A 246 -14.70 -7.29 14.92
CA ALA A 246 -15.45 -6.43 14.01
C ALA A 246 -16.79 -7.04 13.55
N ARG A 247 -16.97 -8.36 13.66
CA ARG A 247 -18.23 -9.06 13.34
C ARG A 247 -19.19 -9.12 14.52
N SER A 248 -18.70 -8.95 15.75
CA SER A 248 -19.52 -9.03 16.97
C SER A 248 -20.15 -7.70 17.39
N VAL A 249 -19.93 -6.63 16.62
CA VAL A 249 -20.47 -5.27 16.82
C VAL A 249 -21.45 -4.94 15.71
#